data_AF-A0A1G5EUA3-F1
#
_entry.id   AF-A0A1G5EUA3-F1
#
_cell.length_a   1.000
_cell.length_b   1.000
_cell.length_c   1.000
_cell.angle_alpha   90.00
_cell.angle_beta   90.00
_cell.angle_gamma   90.00
#
_symmetry.space_group_name_H-M   'P 1'
#
loop_
_entity.id
_entity.type
_entity.pdbx_description
1 polymer ?
#
loop_
_entity_poly.entity_id
_entity_poly.type
_entity_poly.pdbx_seq_one_letter_code
_entity_poly.pdbx_strand_id
1 'polypeptide(L)'
;MDTTVAATGTEGQKWGGGTRPLNASYGKLMMWFFILSDALTFSGFLAAYGFSRFKFIEEWPIADEVFNHFPFMHGVDAPMFYVALMTFILIGSSVTMVLAVDAGHYMNRKKVAFYLLLTVIGGLIFVGSQAWEWKNFIAGEYGAVKTKGGKILQFVDAQGERVALEEFVTVGPRQVQPYGQSEGIWYESSGYENATYTLSEVQQGFAARPDLLIRTQLLQVNEETGASEKTILSREESLFKLDNQAVSVVEGANLTENEYGAPLFADFFFFITGFHGFHVFSGVIFNLIIFFNVLLGTYERRGSYEMVEKVGLYWHFVDLVWVFVFTFFYLV
;
A
#
# COMPACT_ATOMS: atom_id res chain seq x y z
N MET A 1 -30.60 -23.45 63.00
CA MET A 1 -29.32 -22.85 62.56
C MET A 1 -29.34 -22.91 61.05
N ASP A 2 -29.80 -21.83 60.41
CA ASP A 2 -29.67 -21.65 58.97
C ASP A 2 -28.62 -20.58 58.73
N THR A 3 -27.48 -20.99 58.20
CA THR A 3 -26.39 -20.10 57.80
C THR A 3 -26.75 -19.45 56.48
N THR A 4 -27.20 -18.20 56.52
CA THR A 4 -27.34 -17.36 55.32
C THR A 4 -25.96 -17.08 54.75
N VAL A 5 -25.59 -17.78 53.70
CA VAL A 5 -24.43 -17.43 52.85
C VAL A 5 -24.81 -16.16 52.09
N ALA A 6 -24.10 -15.06 52.36
CA ALA A 6 -24.24 -13.84 51.58
C ALA A 6 -23.79 -14.15 50.14
N ALA A 7 -24.73 -14.20 49.21
CA ALA A 7 -24.43 -14.22 47.79
C ALA A 7 -23.81 -12.85 47.44
N THR A 8 -22.48 -12.79 47.29
CA THR A 8 -21.82 -11.64 46.67
C THR A 8 -22.24 -11.61 45.21
N GLY A 9 -23.27 -10.82 44.91
CA GLY A 9 -23.83 -10.63 43.58
C GLY A 9 -22.78 -10.06 42.63
N THR A 10 -22.12 -10.95 41.90
CA THR A 10 -21.33 -10.64 40.69
C THR A 10 -22.16 -10.82 39.42
N GLU A 11 -23.48 -10.95 39.53
CA GLU A 11 -24.35 -10.96 38.35
C GLU A 11 -24.40 -9.57 37.72
N GLY A 12 -23.73 -9.43 36.58
CA GLY A 12 -23.72 -8.21 35.76
C GLY A 12 -22.45 -7.37 35.85
N GLN A 13 -21.55 -7.62 36.80
CA GLN A 13 -20.23 -6.99 36.80
C GLN A 13 -19.24 -7.80 35.95
N LYS A 14 -18.84 -7.27 34.79
CA LYS A 14 -17.80 -7.87 33.93
C LYS A 14 -16.41 -7.95 34.60
N TRP A 15 -16.27 -7.39 35.81
CA TRP A 15 -15.07 -7.45 36.62
C TRP A 15 -15.45 -8.01 38.00
N GLY A 16 -15.03 -9.25 38.29
CA GLY A 16 -15.37 -9.94 39.54
C GLY A 16 -14.52 -9.52 40.76
N GLY A 17 -13.50 -8.67 40.56
CA GLY A 17 -12.53 -8.29 41.59
C GLY A 17 -12.44 -6.79 41.84
N GLY A 18 -13.43 -6.20 42.53
CA GLY A 18 -13.32 -4.84 43.09
C GLY A 18 -13.18 -3.69 42.08
N THR A 19 -12.43 -2.63 42.45
CA THR A 19 -12.28 -1.40 41.65
C THR A 19 -11.63 -1.66 40.31
N ARG A 20 -12.19 -1.08 39.23
CA ARG A 20 -11.65 -1.18 37.87
C ARG A 20 -10.19 -0.69 37.85
N PRO A 21 -9.22 -1.47 37.34
CA PRO A 21 -7.86 -0.99 37.20
C PRO A 21 -7.84 0.27 36.32
N LEU A 22 -7.16 1.32 36.80
CA LEU A 22 -7.02 2.62 36.10
C LEU A 22 -8.34 3.35 35.76
N ASN A 23 -9.46 3.01 36.43
CA ASN A 23 -10.81 3.51 36.10
C ASN A 23 -11.25 3.28 34.63
N ALA A 24 -10.58 2.42 33.88
CA ALA A 24 -10.92 2.09 32.51
C ALA A 24 -12.00 1.00 32.45
N SER A 25 -12.84 1.01 31.40
CA SER A 25 -13.77 -0.09 31.16
C SER A 25 -13.02 -1.31 30.62
N TYR A 26 -13.50 -2.52 30.89
CA TYR A 26 -12.93 -3.76 30.36
C TYR A 26 -12.78 -3.71 28.84
N GLY A 27 -13.78 -3.19 28.13
CA GLY A 27 -13.74 -3.07 26.67
C GLY A 27 -12.65 -2.11 26.18
N LYS A 28 -12.40 -1.00 26.87
CA LYS A 28 -11.30 -0.08 26.52
C LYS A 28 -9.94 -0.71 26.79
N LEU A 29 -9.79 -1.42 27.90
CA LEU A 29 -8.54 -2.06 28.27
C LEU A 29 -8.17 -3.21 27.31
N MET A 30 -9.14 -4.03 26.91
CA MET A 30 -8.92 -5.05 25.88
C MET A 30 -8.60 -4.43 24.51
N MET A 31 -9.20 -3.28 24.18
CA MET A 31 -8.86 -2.55 22.95
C MET A 31 -7.40 -2.11 22.93
N TRP A 32 -6.87 -1.61 24.04
CA TRP A 32 -5.46 -1.23 24.15
C TRP A 32 -4.51 -2.42 24.00
N PHE A 33 -4.85 -3.58 24.55
CA PHE A 33 -4.04 -4.79 24.34
C PHE A 33 -4.05 -5.24 22.88
N PHE A 34 -5.22 -5.19 22.23
CA PHE A 34 -5.35 -5.50 20.82
C PHE A 34 -4.54 -4.52 19.94
N ILE A 35 -4.62 -3.21 20.20
CA ILE A 35 -3.83 -2.20 19.51
C ILE A 35 -2.32 -2.44 19.71
N LEU A 36 -1.92 -2.77 20.94
CA LEU A 36 -0.51 -3.05 21.24
C LEU A 36 0.01 -4.27 20.47
N SER A 37 -0.78 -5.35 20.36
CA SER A 37 -0.37 -6.51 19.58
C SER A 37 -0.20 -6.17 18.10
N ASP A 38 -1.13 -5.42 17.52
CA ASP A 38 -1.04 -5.01 16.11
C ASP A 38 0.17 -4.08 15.89
N ALA A 39 0.43 -3.15 16.82
CA ALA A 39 1.58 -2.26 16.76
C ALA A 39 2.91 -3.03 16.73
N LEU A 40 3.03 -4.09 17.53
CA LEU A 40 4.22 -4.96 17.54
C LEU A 40 4.35 -5.74 16.22
N THR A 41 3.24 -6.21 15.65
CA THR A 41 3.23 -6.89 14.34
C THR A 41 3.72 -5.97 13.22
N PHE A 42 3.19 -4.74 13.12
CA PHE A 42 3.66 -3.75 12.15
C PHE A 42 5.12 -3.36 12.36
N SER A 43 5.55 -3.23 13.62
CA SER A 43 6.95 -2.92 13.95
C SER A 43 7.91 -4.01 13.44
N GLY A 44 7.53 -5.28 13.57
CA GLY A 44 8.31 -6.41 13.03
C GLY A 44 8.43 -6.34 11.51
N PHE A 45 7.34 -6.02 10.80
CA PHE A 45 7.37 -5.89 9.34
C PHE A 45 8.21 -4.71 8.87
N LEU A 46 8.07 -3.54 9.51
CA LEU A 46 8.87 -2.35 9.17
C LEU A 46 10.36 -2.54 9.49
N ALA A 47 10.70 -3.25 10.56
CA ALA A 47 12.09 -3.59 10.87
C ALA A 47 12.68 -4.54 9.83
N ALA A 48 11.92 -5.55 9.39
CA ALA A 48 12.34 -6.47 8.34
C ALA A 48 12.53 -5.75 6.99
N TYR A 49 11.60 -4.86 6.62
CA TYR A 49 11.73 -3.99 5.46
C TYR A 49 12.99 -3.13 5.55
N GLY A 50 13.19 -2.43 6.68
CA GLY A 50 14.35 -1.59 6.91
C GLY A 50 15.66 -2.35 6.73
N PHE A 51 15.79 -3.53 7.35
CA PHE A 51 16.98 -4.37 7.21
C PHE A 51 17.24 -4.79 5.75
N SER A 52 16.20 -5.22 5.04
CA SER A 52 16.31 -5.60 3.62
C SER A 52 16.71 -4.40 2.75
N ARG A 53 16.13 -3.23 2.99
CA ARG A 53 16.48 -1.99 2.31
C ARG A 53 17.94 -1.60 2.55
N PHE A 54 18.41 -1.64 3.80
CA PHE A 54 19.81 -1.35 4.12
C PHE A 54 20.79 -2.32 3.44
N LYS A 55 20.43 -3.61 3.36
CA LYS A 55 21.27 -4.62 2.70
C LYS A 55 21.37 -4.44 1.19
N PHE A 56 20.29 -3.98 0.55
CA PHE A 56 20.19 -3.84 -0.91
C PHE A 56 20.06 -2.37 -1.33
N ILE A 57 20.71 -1.46 -0.60
CA ILE A 57 20.54 -0.02 -0.77
C ILE A 57 20.91 0.44 -2.19
N GLU A 58 21.89 -0.19 -2.82
CA GLU A 58 22.35 0.12 -4.18
C GLU A 58 21.41 -0.41 -5.28
N GLU A 59 20.44 -1.26 -4.94
CA GLU A 59 19.53 -1.92 -5.89
C GLU A 59 18.05 -1.62 -5.60
N TRP A 60 17.77 -0.79 -4.59
CA TRP A 60 16.43 -0.49 -4.14
C TRP A 60 15.73 0.47 -5.12
N PRO A 61 14.42 0.30 -5.39
CA PRO A 61 13.69 1.24 -6.25
C PRO A 61 13.65 2.65 -5.66
N ILE A 62 13.70 3.66 -6.53
CA ILE A 62 13.52 5.07 -6.18
C ILE A 62 12.02 5.36 -6.10
N ALA A 63 11.52 5.84 -4.96
CA ALA A 63 10.10 6.05 -4.71
C ALA A 63 9.45 7.01 -5.74
N ASP A 64 10.14 8.09 -6.09
CA ASP A 64 9.66 9.10 -7.04
C ASP A 64 9.36 8.52 -8.44
N GLU A 65 10.12 7.51 -8.88
CA GLU A 65 9.91 6.83 -10.15
C GLU A 65 8.84 5.74 -10.10
N VAL A 66 8.50 5.28 -8.90
CA VAL A 66 7.51 4.21 -8.68
C VAL A 66 6.11 4.81 -8.52
N PHE A 67 5.99 5.95 -7.85
CA PHE A 67 4.71 6.55 -7.46
C PHE A 67 4.46 7.90 -8.17
N ASN A 68 4.46 7.88 -9.49
CA ASN A 68 4.19 9.02 -10.38
C ASN A 68 2.72 9.13 -10.85
N HIS A 69 1.90 8.11 -10.58
CA HIS A 69 0.55 8.01 -11.14
C HIS A 69 -0.47 8.89 -10.38
N PHE A 70 -1.20 9.75 -11.09
CA PHE A 70 -2.33 10.52 -10.55
C PHE A 70 -3.62 10.22 -11.32
N PRO A 71 -4.75 9.91 -10.65
CA PRO A 71 -5.99 9.58 -11.34
C PRO A 71 -6.51 10.79 -12.13
N PHE A 72 -6.86 10.55 -13.39
CA PHE A 72 -7.37 11.56 -14.34
C PHE A 72 -6.36 12.63 -14.79
N MET A 73 -5.09 12.54 -14.39
CA MET A 73 -4.00 13.39 -14.90
C MET A 73 -2.87 12.50 -15.45
N HIS A 74 -2.94 12.18 -16.74
CA HIS A 74 -1.88 11.45 -17.43
C HIS A 74 -0.82 12.44 -17.92
N GLY A 75 0.46 12.16 -17.67
CA GLY A 75 1.59 12.97 -18.16
C GLY A 75 1.90 14.24 -17.36
N VAL A 76 1.42 14.35 -16.12
CA VAL A 76 1.87 15.41 -15.20
C VAL A 76 2.93 14.80 -14.27
N ASP A 77 4.16 15.30 -14.33
CA ASP A 77 5.23 14.95 -13.38
C ASP A 77 4.91 15.51 -12.00
N ALA A 78 4.03 14.82 -11.28
CA ALA A 78 3.72 15.07 -9.89
C ALA A 78 3.99 13.82 -9.03
N PRO A 79 5.26 13.38 -8.91
CA PRO A 79 5.64 12.26 -8.05
C PRO A 79 5.06 12.44 -6.64
N MET A 80 4.53 11.34 -6.09
CA MET A 80 4.01 11.25 -4.73
C MET A 80 2.79 12.14 -4.40
N PHE A 81 2.32 13.01 -5.31
CA PHE A 81 1.25 13.96 -4.98
C PHE A 81 -0.07 13.25 -4.68
N TYR A 82 -0.37 12.19 -5.42
CA TYR A 82 -1.54 11.35 -5.17
C TYR A 82 -1.46 10.67 -3.80
N VAL A 83 -0.28 10.16 -3.45
CA VAL A 83 0.02 9.50 -2.18
C VAL A 83 -0.12 10.48 -1.01
N ALA A 84 0.39 11.70 -1.18
CA ALA A 84 0.25 12.78 -0.21
C ALA A 84 -1.22 13.18 -0.01
N LEU A 85 -2.01 13.27 -1.10
CA LEU A 85 -3.44 13.57 -1.04
C LEU A 85 -4.21 12.50 -0.27
N MET A 86 -3.99 11.21 -0.56
CA MET A 86 -4.68 10.14 0.20
C MET A 86 -4.30 10.15 1.68
N THR A 87 -3.04 10.44 2.00
CA THR A 87 -2.56 10.57 3.39
C THR A 87 -3.22 11.75 4.09
N PHE A 88 -3.35 12.89 3.42
CA PHE A 88 -4.07 14.05 3.94
C PHE A 88 -5.56 13.72 4.22
N ILE A 89 -6.21 12.98 3.33
CA ILE A 89 -7.60 12.53 3.50
C ILE A 89 -7.73 11.60 4.72
N LEU A 90 -6.80 10.67 4.91
CA LEU A 90 -6.84 9.73 6.03
C LEU A 90 -6.65 10.44 7.37
N ILE A 91 -5.63 11.31 7.48
CA ILE A 91 -5.38 12.13 8.68
C ILE A 91 -6.59 13.05 8.95
N GLY A 92 -7.17 13.65 7.90
CA GLY A 92 -8.39 14.43 8.00
C GLY A 92 -9.59 13.62 8.54
N SER A 93 -9.73 12.37 8.11
CA SER A 93 -10.77 11.44 8.60
C SER A 93 -10.62 11.08 10.08
N SER A 94 -9.38 11.12 10.57
CA SER A 94 -9.01 10.95 11.98
C SER A 94 -9.52 12.14 12.80
N VAL A 95 -9.32 13.37 12.32
CA VAL A 95 -9.86 14.57 12.98
C VAL A 95 -11.39 14.51 13.07
N THR A 96 -12.08 14.10 12.00
CA THR A 96 -13.54 13.96 12.04
C THR A 96 -13.97 12.87 13.02
N MET A 97 -13.20 11.79 13.19
CA MET A 97 -13.48 10.77 14.20
C MET A 97 -13.38 11.33 15.63
N VAL A 98 -12.36 12.13 15.94
CA VAL A 98 -12.25 12.78 17.26
C VAL A 98 -13.48 13.65 17.54
N LEU A 99 -13.92 14.43 16.55
CA LEU A 99 -15.12 15.27 16.68
C LEU A 99 -16.40 14.45 16.85
N ALA A 100 -16.49 13.26 16.25
CA ALA A 100 -17.59 12.32 16.47
C ALA A 100 -17.61 11.80 17.90
N VAL A 101 -16.44 11.43 18.43
CA VAL A 101 -16.29 10.98 19.83
C VAL A 101 -16.66 12.09 20.81
N ASP A 102 -16.16 13.31 20.59
CA ASP A 102 -16.50 14.49 21.41
C ASP A 102 -18.00 14.77 21.42
N ALA A 103 -18.63 14.79 20.24
CA ALA A 103 -20.08 14.93 20.13
C ALA A 103 -20.86 13.82 20.85
N GLY A 104 -20.28 12.61 20.93
CA GLY A 104 -20.83 11.47 21.65
C GLY A 104 -20.84 11.66 23.16
N HIS A 105 -19.83 12.34 23.72
CA HIS A 105 -19.81 12.70 25.14
C HIS A 105 -20.95 13.66 25.51
N TYR A 106 -21.36 14.53 24.59
CA TYR A 106 -22.52 15.42 24.75
C TYR A 106 -23.85 14.80 24.30
N MET A 107 -23.88 13.49 24.02
CA MET A 107 -25.06 12.76 23.53
C MET A 107 -25.70 13.37 22.27
N ASN A 108 -24.92 14.11 21.46
CA ASN A 108 -25.44 14.82 20.30
C ASN A 108 -25.45 13.93 19.05
N ARG A 109 -26.50 13.11 18.93
CA ARG A 109 -26.65 12.14 17.84
C ARG A 109 -26.45 12.72 16.45
N LYS A 110 -26.98 13.92 16.17
CA LYS A 110 -26.88 14.54 14.84
C LYS A 110 -25.42 14.85 14.47
N LYS A 111 -24.66 15.43 15.41
CA LYS A 111 -23.23 15.71 15.20
C LYS A 111 -22.41 14.43 15.11
N VAL A 112 -22.66 13.45 15.97
CA VAL A 112 -21.99 12.13 15.91
C VAL A 112 -22.20 11.49 14.54
N ALA A 113 -23.44 11.44 14.05
CA ALA A 113 -23.75 10.85 12.75
C ALA A 113 -23.05 11.59 11.61
N PHE A 114 -23.06 12.93 11.62
CA PHE A 114 -22.40 13.74 10.59
C PHE A 114 -20.89 13.49 10.54
N TYR A 115 -20.21 13.53 11.69
CA TYR A 115 -18.78 13.32 11.74
C TYR A 115 -18.36 11.87 11.42
N LEU A 116 -19.13 10.88 11.87
CA LEU A 116 -18.91 9.49 11.47
C LEU A 116 -19.08 9.29 9.96
N LEU A 117 -20.05 9.95 9.34
CA LEU A 117 -20.23 9.89 7.88
C LEU A 117 -19.00 10.44 7.16
N LEU A 118 -18.44 11.57 7.61
CA LEU A 118 -17.22 12.13 7.04
C LEU A 118 -16.03 11.17 7.20
N THR A 119 -15.89 10.54 8.37
CA THR A 119 -14.84 9.54 8.60
C THR A 119 -14.99 8.34 7.66
N VAL A 120 -16.21 7.81 7.49
CA VAL A 120 -16.48 6.70 6.58
C VAL A 120 -16.14 7.07 5.13
N ILE A 121 -16.53 8.27 4.68
CA ILE A 121 -16.22 8.75 3.33
C ILE A 121 -14.71 8.84 3.13
N GLY A 122 -13.97 9.44 4.08
CA GLY A 122 -12.52 9.52 4.01
C GLY A 122 -11.85 8.15 3.94
N GLY A 123 -12.32 7.21 4.77
CA GLY A 123 -11.83 5.82 4.75
C GLY A 123 -12.11 5.08 3.45
N LEU A 124 -13.31 5.24 2.87
CA LEU A 124 -13.67 4.64 1.58
C LEU A 124 -12.84 5.22 0.43
N ILE A 125 -12.62 6.54 0.42
CA ILE A 125 -11.75 7.19 -0.56
C ILE A 125 -10.34 6.62 -0.44
N PHE A 126 -9.80 6.51 0.77
CA PHE A 126 -8.47 5.96 1.01
C PHE A 126 -8.31 4.52 0.50
N VAL A 127 -9.24 3.61 0.86
CA VAL A 127 -9.18 2.21 0.42
C VAL A 127 -9.35 2.10 -1.11
N GLY A 128 -10.23 2.91 -1.70
CA GLY A 128 -10.40 2.99 -3.15
C GLY A 128 -9.12 3.47 -3.85
N SER A 129 -8.46 4.48 -3.27
CA SER A 129 -7.19 4.99 -3.78
C SER A 129 -6.07 3.96 -3.73
N GLN A 130 -5.96 3.21 -2.63
CA GLN A 130 -5.00 2.11 -2.49
C GLN A 130 -5.23 1.01 -3.52
N ALA A 131 -6.48 0.59 -3.71
CA ALA A 131 -6.82 -0.42 -4.72
C ALA A 131 -6.47 0.06 -6.14
N TRP A 132 -6.65 1.35 -6.43
CA TRP A 132 -6.28 1.94 -7.71
C TRP A 132 -4.75 2.00 -7.90
N GLU A 133 -4.00 2.43 -6.88
CA GLU A 133 -2.54 2.45 -6.88
C GLU A 133 -1.97 1.04 -7.14
N TRP A 134 -2.48 0.05 -6.42
CA TRP A 134 -2.13 -1.35 -6.64
C TRP A 134 -2.42 -1.83 -8.05
N LYS A 135 -3.58 -1.45 -8.61
CA LYS A 135 -3.95 -1.83 -9.97
C LYS A 135 -2.92 -1.31 -10.99
N ASN A 136 -2.52 -0.03 -10.89
CA ASN A 136 -1.53 0.53 -11.80
C ASN A 136 -0.15 -0.08 -11.58
N PHE A 137 0.25 -0.28 -10.32
CA PHE A 137 1.54 -0.89 -9.99
C PHE A 137 1.65 -2.34 -10.49
N ILE A 138 0.55 -3.11 -10.42
CA ILE A 138 0.47 -4.49 -10.95
C ILE A 138 0.46 -4.50 -12.48
N ALA A 139 -0.24 -3.56 -13.12
CA ALA A 139 -0.28 -3.47 -14.58
C ALA A 139 1.07 -3.06 -15.18
N GLY A 140 1.78 -2.16 -14.51
CA GLY A 140 3.00 -1.56 -15.02
C GLY A 140 2.75 -0.47 -16.06
N GLU A 141 3.75 0.38 -16.25
CA GLU A 141 3.69 1.51 -17.20
C GLU A 141 4.70 1.33 -18.33
N TYR A 142 5.92 0.91 -18.00
CA TYR A 142 7.03 0.92 -18.95
C TYR A 142 7.44 -0.47 -19.43
N GLY A 143 7.31 -1.50 -18.59
CA GLY A 143 7.95 -2.79 -18.82
C GLY A 143 9.48 -2.73 -18.63
N ALA A 144 10.06 -3.90 -18.42
CA ALA A 144 11.49 -4.08 -18.20
C ALA A 144 11.96 -5.48 -18.62
N VAL A 145 13.27 -5.71 -18.60
CA VAL A 145 13.86 -7.01 -18.95
C VAL A 145 14.65 -7.57 -17.77
N LYS A 146 14.38 -8.83 -17.41
CA LYS A 146 15.09 -9.55 -16.36
C LYS A 146 16.33 -10.24 -16.91
N THR A 147 17.42 -10.13 -16.15
CA THR A 147 18.70 -10.79 -16.45
C THR A 147 18.82 -12.15 -15.77
N LYS A 148 19.77 -12.99 -16.22
CA LYS A 148 20.15 -14.26 -15.59
C LYS A 148 20.51 -14.13 -14.11
N GLY A 149 20.98 -12.96 -13.68
CA GLY A 149 21.29 -12.65 -12.28
C GLY A 149 20.10 -12.17 -11.46
N GLY A 150 18.88 -12.17 -12.02
CA GLY A 150 17.67 -11.66 -11.35
C GLY A 150 17.56 -10.14 -11.30
N LYS A 151 18.49 -9.41 -11.95
CA LYS A 151 18.47 -7.94 -12.03
C LYS A 151 17.62 -7.46 -13.19
N ILE A 152 17.05 -6.28 -13.05
CA ILE A 152 16.16 -5.65 -14.02
C ILE A 152 16.92 -4.61 -14.87
N LEU A 153 16.64 -4.63 -16.16
CA LEU A 153 17.12 -3.68 -17.17
C LEU A 153 15.92 -2.85 -17.62
N GLN A 154 16.05 -1.53 -17.51
CA GLN A 154 15.05 -0.55 -17.90
C GLN A 154 15.53 0.18 -19.15
N PHE A 155 14.61 0.67 -19.96
CA PHE A 155 14.92 1.37 -21.21
C PHE A 155 14.76 2.87 -21.02
N VAL A 156 15.73 3.63 -21.53
CA VAL A 156 15.73 5.09 -21.49
C VAL A 156 16.12 5.67 -22.84
N ASP A 157 15.70 6.90 -23.10
CA ASP A 157 16.13 7.68 -24.25
C ASP A 157 17.52 8.32 -24.04
N ALA A 158 17.94 9.16 -24.98
CA ALA A 158 19.21 9.87 -24.92
C ALA A 158 19.25 10.96 -23.83
N GLN A 159 18.09 11.38 -23.32
CA GLN A 159 17.92 12.37 -22.25
C GLN A 159 17.88 11.70 -20.87
N GLY A 160 17.74 10.37 -20.81
CA GLY A 160 17.63 9.58 -19.59
C GLY A 160 16.19 9.36 -19.12
N GLU A 161 15.19 9.76 -19.90
CA GLU A 161 13.77 9.54 -19.62
C GLU A 161 13.37 8.11 -19.93
N ARG A 162 12.49 7.52 -19.12
CA ARG A 162 12.05 6.13 -19.30
C ARG A 162 11.18 6.01 -20.55
N VAL A 163 11.46 5.00 -21.36
CA VAL A 163 10.68 4.68 -22.57
C VAL A 163 9.95 3.36 -22.36
N ALA A 164 8.64 3.34 -22.63
CA ALA A 164 7.84 2.15 -22.48
C ALA A 164 8.07 1.15 -23.62
N LEU A 165 7.94 -0.15 -23.34
CA LEU A 165 8.08 -1.21 -24.35
C LEU A 165 7.12 -1.01 -25.53
N GLU A 166 5.92 -0.50 -25.28
CA GLU A 166 4.91 -0.24 -26.32
C GLU A 166 5.35 0.79 -27.37
N GLU A 167 6.29 1.69 -27.04
CA GLU A 167 6.74 2.75 -27.94
C GLU A 167 7.75 2.28 -28.99
N PHE A 168 8.45 1.17 -28.75
CA PHE A 168 9.53 0.71 -29.63
C PHE A 168 9.46 -0.77 -30.01
N VAL A 169 8.64 -1.56 -29.32
CA VAL A 169 8.46 -2.98 -29.61
C VAL A 169 7.26 -3.17 -30.51
N THR A 170 7.50 -3.79 -31.67
CA THR A 170 6.41 -4.18 -32.57
C THR A 170 6.07 -5.65 -32.35
N VAL A 171 4.81 -5.91 -32.01
CA VAL A 171 4.32 -7.27 -31.78
C VAL A 171 4.09 -7.96 -33.13
N GLY A 172 4.75 -9.11 -33.32
CA GLY A 172 4.60 -9.91 -34.53
C GLY A 172 3.25 -10.65 -34.59
N PRO A 173 2.87 -11.24 -35.74
CA PRO A 173 1.64 -12.03 -35.84
C PRO A 173 1.75 -13.30 -34.98
N ARG A 174 1.06 -13.30 -33.84
CA ARG A 174 0.95 -14.45 -32.92
C ARG A 174 -0.53 -14.81 -32.71
N GLN A 175 -0.84 -16.08 -32.45
CA GLN A 175 -2.16 -16.50 -31.95
C GLN A 175 -2.27 -16.22 -30.44
N VAL A 176 -1.98 -14.99 -30.02
CA VAL A 176 -2.05 -14.59 -28.61
C VAL A 176 -3.39 -13.91 -28.41
N GLN A 177 -4.21 -14.42 -27.49
CA GLN A 177 -5.32 -13.64 -26.96
C GLN A 177 -4.73 -12.66 -25.95
N PRO A 178 -4.82 -11.33 -26.16
CA PRO A 178 -4.46 -10.39 -25.12
C PRO A 178 -5.36 -10.65 -23.91
N TYR A 179 -4.80 -10.68 -22.71
CA TYR A 179 -5.62 -10.71 -21.49
C TYR A 179 -6.57 -9.51 -21.54
N GLY A 180 -7.88 -9.78 -21.47
CA GLY A 180 -8.84 -8.74 -21.17
C GLY A 180 -8.52 -8.17 -19.78
N GLN A 181 -8.63 -6.85 -19.61
CA GLN A 181 -8.31 -6.11 -18.37
C GLN A 181 -9.11 -6.55 -17.11
N SER A 182 -9.87 -7.65 -17.17
CA SER A 182 -10.83 -8.07 -16.15
C SER A 182 -10.69 -9.51 -15.64
N GLU A 183 -9.75 -10.33 -16.13
CA GLU A 183 -9.64 -11.72 -15.66
C GLU A 183 -8.50 -11.91 -14.66
N GLY A 184 -8.87 -11.96 -13.37
CA GLY A 184 -7.97 -12.42 -12.31
C GLY A 184 -7.91 -13.94 -12.31
N ILE A 185 -6.87 -14.51 -12.92
CA ILE A 185 -6.71 -15.97 -13.00
C ILE A 185 -5.65 -16.43 -12.01
N TRP A 186 -6.11 -17.24 -11.05
CA TRP A 186 -5.34 -17.85 -9.97
C TRP A 186 -4.75 -19.22 -10.34
N TYR A 187 -4.49 -19.47 -11.63
CA TYR A 187 -3.89 -20.73 -12.08
C TYR A 187 -2.96 -20.51 -13.28
N GLU A 188 -1.79 -21.11 -13.17
CA GLU A 188 -0.63 -21.04 -14.06
C GLU A 188 -0.95 -21.07 -15.56
N SER A 189 -0.25 -20.21 -16.29
CA SER A 189 0.29 -20.55 -17.61
C SER A 189 1.65 -19.89 -17.73
N SER A 190 2.64 -20.55 -17.12
CA SER A 190 4.07 -20.24 -17.23
C SER A 190 4.60 -20.64 -18.61
N GLY A 191 4.10 -19.97 -19.65
CA GLY A 191 4.53 -20.14 -21.03
C GLY A 191 4.53 -18.82 -21.77
N TYR A 192 5.39 -18.72 -22.79
CA TYR A 192 5.49 -17.62 -23.77
C TYR A 192 4.15 -17.21 -24.41
N GLU A 193 3.09 -18.00 -24.22
CA GLU A 193 1.75 -17.78 -24.76
C GLU A 193 1.01 -16.60 -24.12
N ASN A 194 1.43 -16.14 -22.94
CA ASN A 194 0.76 -15.06 -22.19
C ASN A 194 1.53 -13.74 -22.08
N ALA A 195 2.73 -13.64 -22.64
CA ALA A 195 3.54 -12.43 -22.56
C ALA A 195 3.11 -11.41 -23.62
N THR A 196 2.86 -10.16 -23.21
CA THR A 196 2.56 -9.05 -24.14
C THR A 196 3.71 -8.90 -25.13
N TYR A 197 4.96 -8.99 -24.64
CA TYR A 197 6.17 -8.91 -25.45
C TYR A 197 7.09 -10.12 -25.25
N THR A 198 7.70 -10.58 -26.33
CA THR A 198 8.77 -11.60 -26.27
C THR A 198 10.14 -10.94 -26.21
N LEU A 199 11.12 -11.66 -25.65
CA LEU A 199 12.51 -11.22 -25.61
C LEU A 199 13.05 -10.85 -27.00
N SER A 200 12.72 -11.64 -28.01
CA SER A 200 13.16 -11.41 -29.39
C SER A 200 12.56 -10.15 -30.01
N GLU A 201 11.29 -9.84 -29.72
CA GLU A 201 10.66 -8.61 -30.19
C GLU A 201 11.28 -7.39 -29.50
N VAL A 202 11.57 -7.48 -28.19
CA VAL A 202 12.27 -6.43 -27.45
C VAL A 202 13.68 -6.20 -28.00
N GLN A 203 14.44 -7.28 -28.25
CA GLN A 203 15.78 -7.20 -28.85
C GLN A 203 15.75 -6.55 -30.25
N GLN A 204 14.79 -6.93 -31.09
CA GLN A 204 14.63 -6.35 -32.42
C GLN A 204 14.22 -4.87 -32.36
N GLY A 205 13.25 -4.52 -31.52
CA GLY A 205 12.81 -3.15 -31.32
C GLY A 205 13.94 -2.26 -30.79
N PHE A 206 14.69 -2.75 -29.80
CA PHE A 206 15.83 -2.05 -29.24
C PHE A 206 16.96 -1.87 -30.27
N ALA A 207 17.24 -2.88 -31.10
CA ALA A 207 18.22 -2.78 -32.18
C ALA A 207 17.81 -1.76 -33.26
N ALA A 208 16.51 -1.61 -33.52
CA ALA A 208 15.97 -0.67 -34.51
C ALA A 208 16.03 0.80 -34.07
N ARG A 209 16.14 1.07 -32.77
CA ARG A 209 16.21 2.40 -32.15
C ARG A 209 17.61 2.66 -31.56
N PRO A 210 18.54 3.32 -32.30
CA PRO A 210 19.90 3.60 -31.81
C PRO A 210 19.95 4.64 -30.68
N ASP A 211 18.90 5.44 -30.54
CA ASP A 211 18.68 6.46 -29.51
C ASP A 211 18.43 5.88 -28.11
N LEU A 212 18.02 4.61 -28.03
CA LEU A 212 17.70 3.97 -26.76
C LEU A 212 18.94 3.42 -26.06
N LEU A 213 18.97 3.58 -24.74
CA LEU A 213 19.99 3.05 -23.85
C LEU A 213 19.35 2.17 -22.78
N ILE A 214 20.17 1.34 -22.14
CA ILE A 214 19.74 0.52 -21.00
C ILE A 214 20.21 1.14 -19.70
N ARG A 215 19.27 1.33 -18.80
CA ARG A 215 19.47 1.73 -17.42
C ARG A 215 19.40 0.50 -16.51
N THR A 216 20.41 0.31 -15.68
CA THR A 216 20.45 -0.81 -14.72
C THR A 216 19.83 -0.42 -13.38
N GLN A 217 19.45 -1.41 -12.57
CA GLN A 217 18.95 -1.17 -11.22
C GLN A 217 20.00 -0.65 -10.22
N LEU A 218 21.27 -0.57 -10.60
CA LEU A 218 22.36 -0.15 -9.72
C LEU A 218 22.39 1.38 -9.60
N LEU A 219 22.35 1.86 -8.36
CA LEU A 219 22.43 3.27 -8.00
C LEU A 219 23.90 3.71 -7.89
N GLN A 220 24.20 4.84 -8.51
CA GLN A 220 25.44 5.60 -8.37
C GLN A 220 25.10 6.93 -7.72
N VAL A 221 25.93 7.37 -6.77
CA VAL A 221 25.78 8.70 -6.19
C VAL A 221 26.41 9.71 -7.14
N ASN A 222 25.61 10.63 -7.65
CA ASN A 222 26.10 11.74 -8.43
C ASN A 222 26.88 12.68 -7.49
N GLU A 223 28.20 12.84 -7.72
CA GLU A 223 29.09 13.63 -6.86
C GLU A 223 28.73 15.12 -6.83
N GLU A 224 28.02 15.63 -7.85
CA GLU A 224 27.67 17.06 -7.96
C GLU A 224 26.34 17.39 -7.28
N THR A 225 25.33 16.51 -7.39
CA THR A 225 23.99 16.73 -6.83
C THR A 225 23.77 16.01 -5.50
N GLY A 226 24.61 15.02 -5.17
CA GLY A 226 24.42 14.12 -4.04
C GLY A 226 23.24 13.17 -4.19
N ALA A 227 22.55 13.17 -5.34
CA ALA A 227 21.40 12.31 -5.61
C ALA A 227 21.85 10.90 -6.02
N SER A 228 21.05 9.89 -5.68
CA SER A 228 21.27 8.51 -6.15
C SER A 228 20.59 8.34 -7.51
N GLU A 229 21.39 8.21 -8.56
CA GLU A 229 20.91 8.03 -9.94
C GLU A 229 21.21 6.61 -10.41
N LYS A 230 20.33 6.05 -11.24
CA LYS A 230 20.55 4.71 -11.81
C LYS A 230 21.61 4.76 -12.91
N THR A 231 22.48 3.75 -12.95
CA THR A 231 23.56 3.68 -13.93
C THR A 231 23.01 3.43 -15.34
N ILE A 232 23.25 4.36 -16.26
CA ILE A 232 22.96 4.23 -17.70
C ILE A 232 24.18 3.67 -18.40
N LEU A 233 23.99 2.61 -19.19
CA LEU A 233 25.06 1.94 -19.93
C LEU A 233 25.28 2.60 -21.28
N SER A 234 26.51 2.49 -21.79
CA SER A 234 26.78 2.85 -23.19
C SER A 234 25.99 1.96 -24.14
N ARG A 235 25.83 2.39 -25.40
CA ARG A 235 25.05 1.64 -26.39
C ARG A 235 25.61 0.24 -26.65
N GLU A 236 26.93 0.12 -26.73
CA GLU A 236 27.60 -1.17 -26.95
C GLU A 236 27.40 -2.12 -25.76
N GLU A 237 27.53 -1.62 -24.54
CA GLU A 237 27.28 -2.39 -23.32
C GLU A 237 25.81 -2.76 -23.16
N SER A 238 24.90 -1.87 -23.56
CA SER A 238 23.46 -2.11 -23.54
C SER A 238 23.10 -3.30 -24.43
N LEU A 239 23.56 -3.30 -25.68
CA LEU A 239 23.36 -4.43 -26.60
C LEU A 239 23.99 -5.71 -26.05
N PHE A 240 25.23 -5.63 -25.55
CA PHE A 240 25.89 -6.79 -24.96
C PHE A 240 25.10 -7.39 -23.79
N LYS A 241 24.57 -6.58 -22.89
CA LYS A 241 23.76 -7.05 -21.76
C LYS A 241 22.44 -7.64 -22.22
N LEU A 242 21.75 -6.99 -23.15
CA LEU A 242 20.46 -7.45 -23.65
C LEU A 242 20.58 -8.79 -24.40
N ASP A 243 21.64 -8.99 -25.18
CA ASP A 243 21.80 -10.21 -25.98
C ASP A 243 22.30 -11.40 -25.15
N ASN A 244 23.19 -11.16 -24.19
CA ASN A 244 23.87 -12.24 -23.46
C ASN A 244 23.24 -12.56 -22.10
N GLN A 245 22.61 -11.58 -21.44
CA GLN A 245 22.16 -11.72 -20.06
C GLN A 245 20.64 -11.67 -19.90
N ALA A 246 19.89 -11.19 -20.88
CA ALA A 246 18.43 -11.14 -20.78
C ALA A 246 17.80 -12.55 -20.82
N VAL A 247 16.73 -12.74 -20.05
CA VAL A 247 16.02 -14.02 -19.87
C VAL A 247 14.54 -13.88 -20.18
N SER A 248 13.88 -12.91 -19.57
CA SER A 248 12.44 -12.71 -19.70
C SER A 248 12.08 -11.22 -19.68
N VAL A 249 10.93 -10.90 -20.27
CA VAL A 249 10.30 -9.59 -20.15
C VAL A 249 9.44 -9.57 -18.88
N VAL A 250 9.45 -8.45 -18.17
CA VAL A 250 8.69 -8.20 -16.96
C VAL A 250 7.86 -6.95 -17.17
N GLU A 251 6.56 -7.03 -16.88
CA GLU A 251 5.63 -5.91 -16.93
C GLU A 251 4.97 -5.79 -15.55
N GLY A 252 4.96 -4.57 -15.00
CA GLY A 252 4.42 -4.28 -13.69
C GLY A 252 5.15 -4.96 -12.54
N ALA A 253 4.44 -5.09 -11.42
CA ALA A 253 4.96 -5.70 -10.20
C ALA A 253 4.00 -6.73 -9.61
N ASN A 254 4.56 -7.86 -9.19
CA ASN A 254 3.88 -8.91 -8.46
C ASN A 254 4.83 -9.50 -7.39
N LEU A 255 4.45 -10.62 -6.76
CA LEU A 255 5.22 -11.26 -5.69
C LEU A 255 6.47 -12.02 -6.16
N THR A 256 6.76 -12.02 -7.46
CA THR A 256 7.88 -12.78 -8.06
C THR A 256 8.72 -11.94 -9.02
N GLU A 257 8.10 -10.96 -9.66
CA GLU A 257 8.71 -10.08 -10.64
C GLU A 257 8.33 -8.63 -10.36
N ASN A 258 9.27 -7.71 -10.59
CA ASN A 258 9.08 -6.28 -10.33
C ASN A 258 9.83 -5.47 -11.40
N GLU A 259 9.12 -4.71 -12.24
CA GLU A 259 9.75 -3.87 -13.26
C GLU A 259 10.54 -2.67 -12.69
N TYR A 260 10.29 -2.30 -11.43
CA TYR A 260 10.85 -1.12 -10.80
C TYR A 260 12.18 -1.36 -10.07
N GLY A 261 12.54 -2.63 -9.81
CA GLY A 261 13.80 -3.02 -9.19
C GLY A 261 13.70 -4.38 -8.51
N ALA A 262 14.31 -4.51 -7.32
CA ALA A 262 14.33 -5.79 -6.61
C ALA A 262 12.91 -6.34 -6.32
N PRO A 263 12.62 -7.64 -6.58
CA PRO A 263 11.32 -8.25 -6.27
C PRO A 263 10.92 -8.11 -4.80
N LEU A 264 11.92 -8.15 -3.91
CA LEU A 264 11.73 -8.02 -2.46
C LEU A 264 11.06 -6.69 -2.06
N PHE A 265 11.26 -5.62 -2.83
CA PHE A 265 10.54 -4.36 -2.61
C PHE A 265 9.03 -4.54 -2.80
N ALA A 266 8.63 -5.17 -3.92
CA ALA A 266 7.23 -5.42 -4.23
C ALA A 266 6.59 -6.35 -3.17
N ASP A 267 7.31 -7.39 -2.72
CA ASP A 267 6.86 -8.28 -1.66
C ASP A 267 6.51 -7.53 -0.36
N PHE A 268 7.46 -6.72 0.13
CA PHE A 268 7.21 -5.92 1.34
C PHE A 268 6.14 -4.86 1.11
N PHE A 269 6.12 -4.21 -0.05
CA PHE A 269 5.13 -3.21 -0.39
C PHE A 269 3.72 -3.80 -0.35
N PHE A 270 3.43 -4.85 -1.12
CA PHE A 270 2.11 -5.47 -1.17
C PHE A 270 1.71 -6.09 0.17
N PHE A 271 2.65 -6.71 0.88
CA PHE A 271 2.34 -7.34 2.15
C PHE A 271 2.02 -6.32 3.25
N ILE A 272 2.87 -5.29 3.43
CA ILE A 272 2.69 -4.29 4.50
C ILE A 272 1.49 -3.38 4.20
N THR A 273 1.41 -2.84 2.97
CA THR A 273 0.30 -1.97 2.58
C THR A 273 -1.00 -2.74 2.47
N GLY A 274 -0.97 -4.03 2.10
CA GLY A 274 -2.14 -4.89 2.03
C GLY A 274 -2.67 -5.28 3.41
N PHE A 275 -1.77 -5.65 4.33
CA PHE A 275 -2.12 -5.88 5.72
C PHE A 275 -2.70 -4.62 6.37
N HIS A 276 -2.09 -3.46 6.12
CA HIS A 276 -2.66 -2.17 6.53
C HIS A 276 -4.02 -1.89 5.89
N GLY A 277 -4.16 -2.09 4.57
CA GLY A 277 -5.41 -1.91 3.84
C GLY A 277 -6.54 -2.78 4.38
N PHE A 278 -6.24 -4.01 4.81
CA PHE A 278 -7.20 -4.86 5.52
C PHE A 278 -7.66 -4.25 6.84
N HIS A 279 -6.74 -3.66 7.63
CA HIS A 279 -7.10 -2.97 8.87
C HIS A 279 -8.00 -1.76 8.59
N VAL A 280 -7.65 -0.93 7.60
CA VAL A 280 -8.49 0.22 7.20
C VAL A 280 -9.86 -0.25 6.73
N PHE A 281 -9.92 -1.27 5.87
CA PHE A 281 -11.18 -1.82 5.38
C PHE A 281 -12.07 -2.33 6.51
N SER A 282 -11.51 -3.09 7.47
CA SER A 282 -12.25 -3.55 8.64
C SER A 282 -12.70 -2.38 9.53
N GLY A 283 -11.88 -1.34 9.66
CA GLY A 283 -12.21 -0.10 10.35
C GLY A 283 -13.37 0.65 9.69
N VAL A 284 -13.41 0.71 8.36
CA VAL A 284 -14.51 1.31 7.60
C VAL A 284 -15.80 0.53 7.87
N ILE A 285 -15.73 -0.82 7.88
CA ILE A 285 -16.87 -1.67 8.22
C ILE A 285 -17.36 -1.37 9.65
N PHE A 286 -16.46 -1.29 10.63
CA PHE A 286 -16.84 -0.95 12.01
C PHE A 286 -17.47 0.44 12.10
N ASN A 287 -16.93 1.42 11.39
CA ASN A 287 -17.49 2.77 11.32
C ASN A 287 -18.86 2.81 10.68
N LEU A 288 -19.10 2.04 9.60
CA LEU A 288 -20.41 1.88 8.98
C LEU A 288 -21.42 1.27 9.95
N ILE A 289 -21.05 0.18 10.65
CA ILE A 289 -21.92 -0.48 11.63
C ILE A 289 -22.32 0.52 12.74
N ILE A 290 -21.35 1.26 13.28
CA ILE A 290 -21.63 2.25 14.33
C ILE A 290 -22.46 3.40 13.78
N PHE A 291 -22.17 3.90 12.58
CA PHE A 291 -22.94 4.95 11.93
C PHE A 291 -24.42 4.56 11.83
N PHE A 292 -24.74 3.36 11.33
CA PHE A 292 -26.12 2.87 11.29
C PHE A 292 -26.72 2.71 12.69
N ASN A 293 -25.96 2.23 13.68
CA ASN A 293 -26.43 2.14 15.07
C ASN A 293 -26.74 3.51 15.69
N VAL A 294 -25.97 4.55 15.36
CA VAL A 294 -26.25 5.95 15.74
C VAL A 294 -27.54 6.41 15.07
N LEU A 295 -27.71 6.13 13.77
CA LEU A 295 -28.94 6.46 13.03
C LEU A 295 -30.18 5.71 13.53
N LEU A 296 -30.03 4.53 14.12
CA LEU A 296 -31.14 3.77 14.73
C LEU A 296 -31.44 4.20 16.18
N GLY A 297 -30.64 5.12 16.75
CA GLY A 297 -30.79 5.59 18.14
C GLY A 297 -30.37 4.55 19.18
N THR A 298 -29.60 3.53 18.80
CA THR A 298 -29.16 2.44 19.70
C THR A 298 -28.39 2.98 20.90
N TYR A 299 -27.54 3.99 20.70
CA TYR A 299 -26.70 4.57 21.76
C TYR A 299 -27.45 5.55 22.66
N GLU A 300 -28.47 6.24 22.15
CA GLU A 300 -29.40 7.03 22.97
C GLU A 300 -30.17 6.13 23.94
N ARG A 301 -30.63 4.96 23.46
CA ARG A 301 -31.30 3.95 24.31
C ARG A 301 -30.38 3.32 25.34
N ARG A 302 -29.09 3.18 25.02
CA ARG A 302 -28.06 2.65 25.94
C ARG A 302 -27.51 3.70 26.91
N GLY A 303 -27.76 4.99 26.68
CA GLY A 303 -27.25 6.09 27.49
C GLY A 303 -25.74 6.33 27.40
N SER A 304 -25.05 5.76 26.40
CA SER A 304 -23.60 5.88 26.26
C SER A 304 -23.12 5.66 24.83
N TYR A 305 -22.17 6.49 24.39
CA TYR A 305 -21.45 6.39 23.12
C TYR A 305 -20.08 5.70 23.24
N GLU A 306 -19.83 4.94 24.32
CA GLU A 306 -18.55 4.25 24.56
C GLU A 306 -18.09 3.34 23.41
N MET A 307 -19.01 2.86 22.57
CA MET A 307 -18.67 2.08 21.38
C MET A 307 -18.03 2.93 20.28
N VAL A 308 -18.46 4.19 20.11
CA VAL A 308 -17.84 5.15 19.18
C VAL A 308 -16.42 5.43 19.61
N GLU A 309 -16.16 5.59 20.92
CA GLU A 309 -14.82 5.77 21.46
C GLU A 309 -13.88 4.59 21.14
N LYS A 310 -14.36 3.34 21.29
CA LYS A 310 -13.54 2.15 21.03
C LYS A 310 -13.14 2.02 19.56
N VAL A 311 -14.10 2.26 18.66
CA VAL A 311 -13.81 2.23 17.22
C VAL A 311 -13.01 3.46 16.80
N GLY A 312 -13.18 4.60 17.46
CA GLY A 312 -12.33 5.78 17.29
C GLY A 312 -10.87 5.46 17.63
N LEU A 313 -10.60 4.80 18.76
CA LEU A 313 -9.25 4.35 19.13
C LEU A 313 -8.64 3.42 18.07
N TYR A 314 -9.43 2.50 17.51
CA TYR A 314 -8.98 1.65 16.40
C TYR A 314 -8.60 2.49 15.18
N TRP A 315 -9.49 3.40 14.78
CA TRP A 315 -9.32 4.23 13.59
C TRP A 315 -8.08 5.11 13.68
N HIS A 316 -7.85 5.73 14.83
CA HIS A 316 -6.63 6.52 15.08
C HIS A 316 -5.37 5.68 15.05
N PHE A 317 -5.42 4.46 15.57
CA PHE A 317 -4.27 3.55 15.51
C PHE A 317 -3.92 3.21 14.06
N VAL A 318 -4.92 2.85 13.26
CA VAL A 318 -4.73 2.55 11.83
C VAL A 318 -4.12 3.75 11.11
N ASP A 319 -4.65 4.96 11.31
CA ASP A 319 -4.10 6.20 10.74
C ASP A 319 -2.65 6.45 11.17
N LEU A 320 -2.32 6.25 12.45
CA LEU A 320 -0.94 6.39 12.94
C LEU A 320 0.01 5.40 12.27
N VAL A 321 -0.40 4.13 12.09
CA VAL A 321 0.39 3.13 11.36
C VAL A 321 0.63 3.58 9.92
N TRP A 322 -0.37 4.17 9.27
CA TRP A 322 -0.23 4.68 7.91
C TRP A 322 0.86 5.74 7.80
N VAL A 323 0.95 6.68 8.75
CA VAL A 323 2.00 7.71 8.75
C VAL A 323 3.40 7.09 8.73
N PHE A 324 3.62 6.00 9.45
CA PHE A 324 4.89 5.27 9.41
C PHE A 324 5.11 4.56 8.07
N VAL A 325 4.10 3.84 7.57
CA VAL A 325 4.18 3.17 6.25
C VAL A 325 4.47 4.18 5.15
N PHE A 326 3.76 5.30 5.14
CA PHE A 326 3.98 6.42 4.22
C PHE A 326 5.44 6.92 4.28
N THR A 327 5.95 7.15 5.49
CA THR A 327 7.32 7.63 5.67
C THR A 327 8.36 6.64 5.12
N PHE A 328 8.25 5.35 5.42
CA PHE A 328 9.26 4.36 5.04
C PHE A 328 9.24 3.92 3.56
N PHE A 329 8.08 3.99 2.91
CA PHE A 329 7.95 3.59 1.50
C PHE A 329 8.04 4.75 0.51
N TYR A 330 7.56 5.93 0.90
CA TYR A 330 7.40 7.04 -0.04
C TYR A 330 8.38 8.19 0.22
N LEU A 331 8.89 8.37 1.45
CA LEU A 331 9.78 9.50 1.75
C LEU A 331 11.26 9.10 1.96
N VAL A 332 11.51 7.94 2.56
CA VAL A 332 12.84 7.58 3.12
C VAL A 332 13.61 6.62 2.26
#